data_AF-A0A821NTI8-F1
#
_entry.id   AF-A0A821NTI8-F1
#
_cell.length_a   1.000
_cell.length_b   1.000
_cell.length_c   1.000
_cell.angle_alpha   90.00
_cell.angle_beta   90.00
_cell.angle_gamma   90.00
#
_symmetry.space_group_name_H-M   'P 1'
#
loop_
_entity.id
_entity.type
_entity.pdbx_description
1 polymer ?
#
loop_
_entity_poly.entity_id
_entity_poly.type
_entity_poly.pdbx_seq_one_letter_code
_entity_poly.pdbx_strand_id
1 'polypeptide(L)'
;HRTTPSLMRTNNSAEAHHRRINSIFQCSHPTLWVFLQKLIDEQNATHTDIVHIKSEQAPKSKKKNERFEKRLLHLISNPHQDVLTQLDSIANNITL
;
A
#
# COMPACT_ATOMS: atom_id res chain seq x y z
N HIS A 1 12.76 -29.91 -12.73
CA HIS A 1 12.76 -28.96 -11.59
C HIS A 1 11.42 -28.22 -11.59
N ARG A 2 10.44 -28.68 -10.82
CA ARG A 2 9.03 -28.21 -10.90
C ARG A 2 8.78 -27.22 -9.76
N THR A 3 8.66 -25.94 -10.08
CA THR A 3 8.27 -24.88 -9.14
C THR A 3 6.84 -25.13 -8.65
N THR A 4 6.67 -25.32 -7.35
CA THR A 4 5.35 -25.47 -6.72
C THR A 4 4.67 -24.10 -6.60
N PRO A 5 3.34 -24.01 -6.74
CA PRO A 5 2.60 -22.73 -6.72
C PRO A 5 2.72 -21.94 -5.41
N SER A 6 3.14 -22.57 -4.29
CA SER A 6 3.43 -21.84 -3.05
C SER A 6 4.73 -21.02 -3.13
N LEU A 7 5.68 -21.41 -4.00
CA LEU A 7 6.94 -20.72 -4.22
C LEU A 7 6.77 -19.41 -5.03
N MET A 8 5.70 -19.32 -5.84
CA MET A 8 5.37 -18.11 -6.60
C MET A 8 4.80 -16.98 -5.73
N ARG A 9 4.07 -17.31 -4.65
CA ARG A 9 3.54 -16.29 -3.72
C ARG A 9 4.64 -15.51 -3.00
N THR A 10 5.79 -16.12 -2.76
CA THR A 10 6.95 -15.51 -2.11
C THR A 10 7.71 -14.52 -3.01
N ASN A 11 7.53 -14.57 -4.34
CA ASN A 11 8.20 -13.65 -5.25
C ASN A 11 7.59 -12.24 -5.27
N ASN A 12 6.32 -12.08 -4.86
CA ASN A 12 5.66 -10.78 -4.92
C ASN A 12 6.40 -9.71 -4.09
N SER A 13 6.97 -10.10 -2.96
CA SER A 13 7.77 -9.20 -2.12
C SER A 13 9.09 -8.80 -2.80
N ALA A 14 9.82 -9.78 -3.35
CA ALA A 14 11.07 -9.54 -4.06
C ALA A 14 10.85 -8.72 -5.34
N GLU A 15 9.82 -9.04 -6.12
CA GLU A 15 9.39 -8.27 -7.29
C GLU A 15 8.97 -6.85 -6.90
N ALA A 16 8.20 -6.68 -5.83
CA ALA A 16 7.80 -5.35 -5.36
C ALA A 16 9.03 -4.52 -4.94
N HIS A 17 9.99 -5.15 -4.27
CA HIS A 17 11.24 -4.51 -3.91
C HIS A 17 12.07 -4.13 -5.14
N HIS A 18 12.23 -5.03 -6.10
CA HIS A 18 12.90 -4.73 -7.38
C HIS A 18 12.20 -3.61 -8.16
N ARG A 19 10.86 -3.62 -8.25
CA ARG A 19 10.08 -2.55 -8.89
C ARG A 19 10.28 -1.22 -8.18
N ARG A 20 10.30 -1.23 -6.85
CA ARG A 20 10.56 -0.04 -6.03
C ARG A 20 11.96 0.50 -6.29
N ILE A 21 12.99 -0.35 -6.24
CA ILE A 21 14.38 0.03 -6.54
C ILE A 21 14.49 0.63 -7.96
N ASN A 22 13.92 -0.04 -8.96
CA ASN A 22 13.91 0.47 -10.34
C ASN A 22 13.19 1.83 -10.45
N SER A 23 12.11 2.04 -9.70
CA SER A 23 11.40 3.32 -9.64
C SER A 23 12.17 4.44 -8.93
N ILE A 24 13.14 4.12 -8.08
CA ILE A 24 13.98 5.10 -7.36
C ILE A 24 15.10 5.59 -8.27
N PHE A 25 15.69 4.69 -9.06
CA PHE A 25 16.75 5.04 -9.99
C PHE A 25 16.23 5.79 -11.23
N GLN A 26 15.01 5.47 -11.70
CA GLN A 26 14.34 6.12 -12.86
C GLN A 26 15.20 6.19 -14.15
N CYS A 27 16.29 5.43 -14.21
CA CYS A 27 17.21 5.39 -15.32
C CYS A 27 17.79 3.97 -15.46
N SER A 28 18.13 3.59 -16.70
CA SER A 28 18.67 2.26 -17.00
C SER A 28 20.14 2.12 -16.58
N HIS A 29 20.89 3.22 -16.60
CA HIS A 29 22.34 3.24 -16.33
C HIS A 29 22.74 4.46 -15.49
N PRO A 30 22.49 4.45 -14.17
CA PRO A 30 22.98 5.50 -13.28
C PRO A 30 24.51 5.50 -13.23
N THR A 31 25.11 6.68 -13.05
CA THR A 31 26.53 6.76 -12.68
C THR A 31 26.72 6.11 -11.30
N LEU A 32 27.91 5.57 -11.02
CA LEU A 32 28.20 4.93 -9.72
C LEU A 32 27.84 5.84 -8.53
N TRP A 33 28.09 7.13 -8.66
CA TRP A 33 27.83 8.11 -7.62
C TRP A 33 26.32 8.31 -7.37
N VAL A 34 25.54 8.47 -8.44
CA VAL A 34 24.07 8.55 -8.36
C VAL A 34 23.50 7.24 -7.82
N PHE A 35 24.07 6.11 -8.22
CA PHE A 35 23.68 4.80 -7.72
C PHE A 35 23.84 4.71 -6.19
N LEU A 36 25.03 5.05 -5.68
CA LEU A 36 25.32 5.01 -4.24
C LEU A 36 24.44 5.98 -3.46
N GLN A 37 24.27 7.21 -3.95
CA GLN A 37 23.43 8.22 -3.29
C GLN A 37 21.99 7.73 -3.11
N LYS A 38 21.38 7.23 -4.20
CA LYS A 38 20.01 6.71 -4.17
C LYS A 38 19.85 5.50 -3.26
N LEU A 39 20.88 4.66 -3.15
CA LEU A 39 20.89 3.50 -2.25
C LEU A 39 20.90 3.92 -0.78
N ILE A 40 21.71 4.94 -0.44
CA ILE A 40 21.75 5.53 0.91
C ILE A 40 20.39 6.16 1.26
N ASP A 41 19.79 6.92 0.32
CA ASP A 41 18.49 7.55 0.53
C ASP A 41 17.40 6.50 0.82
N GLU A 42 17.38 5.39 0.07
CA GLU A 42 16.42 4.31 0.25
C GLU A 42 16.66 3.52 1.55
N GLN A 43 17.91 3.32 1.94
CA GLN A 43 18.26 2.71 3.22
C GLN A 43 17.76 3.57 4.39
N ASN A 44 17.92 4.90 4.31
CA ASN A 44 17.45 5.83 5.34
C ASN A 44 15.92 5.85 5.44
N ALA A 45 15.21 5.81 4.30
CA ALA A 45 13.76 5.71 4.27
C ALA A 45 13.28 4.40 4.93
N THR A 46 13.89 3.28 4.56
CA THR A 46 13.59 1.96 5.15
C THR A 46 13.89 1.92 6.65
N HIS A 47 15.01 2.52 7.08
CA HIS A 47 15.36 2.60 8.49
C HIS A 47 14.32 3.41 9.28
N THR A 48 13.86 4.53 8.72
CA THR A 48 12.80 5.35 9.32
C THR A 48 11.51 4.55 9.49
N ASP A 49 11.11 3.80 8.46
CA ASP A 49 9.93 2.92 8.53
C ASP A 49 10.08 1.85 9.63
N ILE A 50 11.25 1.22 9.73
CA ILE A 50 11.55 0.22 10.78
C ILE A 50 11.46 0.85 12.18
N VAL A 51 12.06 2.03 12.37
CA VAL A 51 12.02 2.75 13.66
C VAL A 51 10.58 3.12 14.01
N HIS A 52 9.79 3.58 13.04
CA HIS A 52 8.38 3.91 13.23
C HIS A 52 7.56 2.70 13.67
N ILE A 53 7.76 1.55 13.02
CA ILE A 53 7.12 0.26 13.40
C ILE A 53 7.52 -0.15 14.82
N LYS A 54 8.82 -0.05 15.16
CA LYS A 54 9.33 -0.40 16.50
C LYS A 54 8.86 0.53 17.60
N SER A 55 8.53 1.77 17.27
CA SER A 55 8.06 2.78 18.22
C SER A 55 6.59 2.60 18.63
N GLU A 56 5.88 1.59 18.11
CA GLU A 56 4.41 1.38 18.28
C GLU A 56 3.56 2.61 17.91
N GLN A 57 4.14 3.60 17.24
CA GLN A 57 3.38 4.73 16.75
C GLN A 57 2.60 4.30 15.52
N ALA A 58 1.30 4.57 15.51
CA ALA A 58 0.49 4.33 14.33
C ALA A 58 1.13 5.05 13.13
N PRO A 59 1.35 4.38 11.99
CA PRO A 59 1.83 5.05 10.78
C PRO A 59 0.93 6.23 10.48
N LYS A 60 1.52 7.40 10.23
CA LYS A 60 0.75 8.59 9.83
C LYS A 60 -0.07 8.21 8.61
N SER A 61 -1.40 8.19 8.76
CA SER A 61 -2.31 7.82 7.67
C SER A 61 -2.01 8.73 6.48
N LYS A 62 -1.84 8.15 5.29
CA LYS A 62 -1.61 8.96 4.08
C LYS A 62 -2.81 9.92 3.96
N LYS A 63 -2.58 11.19 3.61
CA LYS A 63 -3.66 12.19 3.44
C LYS A 63 -4.84 11.71 2.59
N LYS A 64 -4.59 10.81 1.62
CA LYS A 64 -5.63 10.14 0.81
C LYS A 64 -6.55 9.25 1.66
N ASN A 65 -5.98 8.46 2.56
CA ASN A 65 -6.70 7.59 3.48
C ASN A 65 -7.48 8.42 4.50
N GLU A 66 -6.90 9.48 5.05
CA GLU A 66 -7.62 10.41 5.94
C GLU A 66 -8.83 11.05 5.24
N ARG A 67 -8.69 11.45 3.97
CA ARG A 67 -9.82 11.98 3.17
C ARG A 67 -10.88 10.91 2.92
N PHE A 68 -10.47 9.67 2.66
CA PHE A 68 -11.40 8.56 2.48
C PHE A 68 -12.16 8.26 3.76
N GLU A 69 -11.48 8.16 4.90
CA GLU A 69 -12.08 7.96 6.22
C GLU A 69 -13.07 9.07 6.56
N LYS A 70 -12.72 10.33 6.31
CA LYS A 70 -13.64 11.47 6.50
C LYS A 70 -14.90 11.34 5.63
N ARG A 71 -14.76 10.92 4.37
CA ARG A 71 -15.92 10.69 3.47
C ARG A 71 -16.76 9.52 3.96
N LEU A 72 -16.13 8.44 4.40
CA LEU A 72 -16.82 7.26 4.94
C LEU A 72 -17.62 7.63 6.19
N LEU A 73 -17.01 8.33 7.15
CA LEU A 73 -17.70 8.83 8.34
C LEU A 73 -18.87 9.74 7.98
N HIS A 74 -18.68 10.64 7.02
CA HIS A 74 -19.75 11.51 6.55
C HIS A 74 -20.92 10.74 5.93
N LEU A 75 -20.65 9.70 5.13
CA LEU A 75 -21.64 8.80 4.55
C LEU A 75 -22.42 8.03 5.63
N ILE A 76 -21.74 7.60 6.70
CA ILE A 76 -22.37 6.90 7.82
C ILE A 76 -23.25 7.86 8.65
N SER A 77 -22.78 9.10 8.86
CA SER A 77 -23.52 10.10 9.65
C SER A 77 -24.69 10.73 8.89
N ASN A 78 -24.63 10.81 7.56
CA ASN A 78 -25.71 11.33 6.71
C ASN A 78 -25.99 10.33 5.58
N PRO A 79 -26.59 9.17 5.91
CA PRO A 79 -26.87 8.17 4.90
C PRO A 79 -27.99 8.68 4.00
N HIS A 80 -27.72 8.76 2.70
CA HIS A 80 -28.77 8.97 1.72
C HIS A 80 -29.70 7.75 1.71
N GLN A 81 -31.01 7.98 1.77
CA GLN A 81 -32.04 6.92 1.78
C GLN A 81 -31.80 5.89 0.66
N ASP A 82 -31.40 6.35 -0.53
CA ASP A 82 -31.06 5.51 -1.68
C ASP A 82 -29.92 4.53 -1.40
N VAL A 83 -28.86 4.95 -0.71
CA VAL A 83 -27.70 4.08 -0.40
C VAL A 83 -28.12 2.97 0.57
N LEU A 84 -28.97 3.28 1.54
CA LEU A 84 -29.50 2.28 2.47
C LEU A 84 -30.40 1.28 1.74
N THR A 85 -31.28 1.74 0.84
CA THR A 85 -32.13 0.85 0.03
C THR A 85 -31.31 -0.03 -0.93
N GLN A 86 -30.21 0.47 -1.48
CA GLN A 86 -29.29 -0.30 -2.30
C GLN A 86 -28.58 -1.38 -1.48
N LEU A 87 -28.05 -1.02 -0.29
CA LEU A 87 -27.40 -1.97 0.60
C LEU A 87 -28.36 -3.04 1.10
N ASP A 88 -29.60 -2.68 1.42
CA ASP A 88 -30.66 -3.62 1.80
C ASP A 88 -31.04 -4.55 0.63
N SER A 89 -31.17 -3.99 -0.58
CA SER A 89 -31.41 -4.78 -1.79
C SER A 89 -30.27 -5.75 -2.11
N ILE A 90 -29.02 -5.37 -1.85
CA ILE A 90 -27.84 -6.23 -2.01
C ILE A 90 -27.84 -7.33 -0.93
N ALA A 91 -28.07 -6.98 0.33
CA ALA A 91 -28.11 -7.94 1.43
C ALA A 91 -29.19 -9.01 1.21
N ASN A 92 -30.38 -8.60 0.76
CA ASN A 92 -31.50 -9.49 0.51
C ASN A 92 -31.39 -10.29 -0.80
N ASN A 93 -30.55 -9.88 -1.77
CA ASN A 93 -30.26 -10.65 -2.98
C ASN A 93 -29.18 -11.73 -2.77
N ILE A 94 -28.32 -11.58 -1.76
CA ILE A 94 -27.26 -12.56 -1.46
C ILE A 94 -27.81 -13.74 -0.62
N THR A 95 -28.98 -13.58 0.00
CA THR A 95 -29.69 -14.63 0.76
C THR A 95 -30.47 -15.64 -0.10
N LEU A 96 -30.08 -15.85 -1.36
CA LEU A 96 -30.59 -16.92 -2.25
C LEU A 96 -29.61 -18.09 -2.35
#